data_AF-A0A7G9GA00-F1
#
_entry.id   AF-A0A7G9GA00-F1
#
_cell.length_a   1.000
_cell.length_b   1.000
_cell.length_c   1.000
_cell.angle_alpha   90.00
_cell.angle_beta   90.00
_cell.angle_gamma   90.00
#
_symmetry.space_group_name_H-M   'P 1'
#
loop_
_entity.id
_entity.type
_entity.pdbx_description
1 polymer ?
#
loop_
_entity_poly.entity_id
_entity_poly.type
_entity_poly.pdbx_seq_one_letter_code
_entity_poly.pdbx_strand_id
1 'polypeptide(L)'
;MDEDKQIIRNEWGIMRQYNGEVVSHPLHGPIGSREICQAAGICEEKLPEIVKAGDRTGEVSPELVKRFGMTKAPAILVGGHDQPCVALGMGAIHGGDVAYGMGTVECLTLVMDGFRQSPAMQKAHLVCAPHVVEGKYLKYKSNGRL
;
A
#
# COMPACT_ATOMS: atom_id res chain seq x y z
N MET A 1 24.14 5.64 14.46
CA MET A 1 22.85 5.98 13.82
C MET A 1 23.27 6.66 12.53
N ASP A 2 23.06 6.02 11.39
CA ASP A 2 23.58 6.48 10.10
C ASP A 2 22.61 7.54 9.56
N GLU A 3 23.07 8.78 9.44
CA GLU A 3 22.23 9.98 9.28
C GLU A 3 21.55 10.09 7.91
N ASP A 4 21.90 9.22 6.94
CA ASP A 4 21.47 9.35 5.53
C ASP A 4 20.41 8.33 5.07
N LYS A 5 19.80 7.56 5.97
CA LYS A 5 18.71 6.63 5.58
C LYS A 5 17.38 7.36 5.47
N GLN A 6 17.10 7.90 4.28
CA GLN A 6 15.77 8.37 3.93
C GLN A 6 14.83 7.17 3.76
N ILE A 7 14.00 6.92 4.77
CA ILE A 7 12.87 5.99 4.63
C ILE A 7 11.86 6.71 3.75
N ILE A 8 11.41 6.07 2.68
CA ILE A 8 10.38 6.59 1.79
C ILE A 8 9.20 5.61 1.87
N ARG A 9 7.98 6.11 2.03
CA ARG A 9 6.77 5.27 2.03
C ARG A 9 5.97 5.56 0.78
N ASN A 10 5.38 4.49 0.27
CA ASN A 10 4.25 4.60 -0.62
C ASN A 10 3.00 4.96 0.20
N GLU A 11 1.91 5.35 -0.46
CA GLU A 11 0.59 5.77 0.08
C GLU A 11 -0.16 4.81 1.07
N TRP A 12 0.48 3.82 1.68
CA TRP A 12 -0.14 2.63 2.27
C TRP A 12 -0.36 2.69 3.78
N GLY A 13 -1.57 3.05 4.17
CA GLY A 13 -2.06 2.87 5.54
C GLY A 13 -2.49 1.45 5.80
N ILE A 14 -2.02 0.88 6.92
CA ILE A 14 -2.57 -0.34 7.47
C ILE A 14 -3.93 0.01 8.11
N MET A 15 -5.02 -0.52 7.57
CA MET A 15 -6.31 -0.57 8.27
C MET A 15 -6.32 -1.81 9.16
N ARG A 16 -6.33 -1.63 10.49
CA ARG A 16 -6.63 -2.70 11.45
C ARG A 16 -7.83 -2.32 12.32
N GLN A 17 -8.70 -3.29 12.52
CA GLN A 17 -9.87 -3.21 13.40
C GLN A 17 -9.43 -3.51 14.84
N TYR A 18 -9.73 -2.63 15.79
CA TYR A 18 -9.54 -2.86 17.23
C TYR A 18 -10.90 -2.82 17.94
N ASN A 19 -11.17 -3.81 18.80
CA ASN A 19 -12.31 -3.85 19.73
C ASN A 19 -13.72 -3.64 19.16
N GLY A 20 -13.98 -4.06 17.92
CA GLY A 20 -15.34 -3.99 17.34
C GLY A 20 -15.79 -2.60 16.91
N GLU A 21 -14.97 -1.57 17.10
CA GLU A 21 -15.20 -0.24 16.56
C GLU A 21 -14.48 -0.09 15.22
N VAL A 22 -15.26 0.22 14.19
CA VAL A 22 -14.74 0.58 12.86
C VAL A 22 -14.39 2.06 12.92
N VAL A 23 -13.13 2.40 13.15
CA VAL A 23 -12.62 3.76 12.88
C VAL A 23 -12.40 3.88 11.38
N SER A 24 -13.48 3.93 10.60
CA SER A 24 -13.42 4.35 9.20
C SER A 24 -13.73 5.84 9.15
N HIS A 25 -12.71 6.68 9.29
CA HIS A 25 -12.78 7.96 8.60
C HIS A 25 -12.49 7.67 7.12
N PRO A 26 -13.26 8.22 6.18
CA PRO A 26 -12.92 8.12 4.77
C PRO A 26 -11.54 8.74 4.61
N LEU A 27 -10.50 7.91 4.48
CA LEU A 27 -9.17 8.37 4.09
C LEU A 27 -9.25 8.81 2.62
N HIS A 28 -9.81 9.98 2.40
CA HIS A 28 -9.45 10.82 1.26
C HIS A 28 -8.09 11.39 1.61
N GLY A 29 -7.05 10.63 1.31
CA GLY A 29 -5.69 11.09 1.50
C GLY A 29 -4.78 10.01 2.09
N PRO A 30 -3.47 10.21 1.93
CA PRO A 30 -2.48 9.26 2.35
C PRO A 30 -2.40 9.10 3.87
N ILE A 31 -1.73 8.04 4.33
CA ILE A 31 -1.34 7.81 5.73
C ILE A 31 -0.62 9.04 6.30
N GLY A 32 -1.39 9.85 6.97
CA GLY A 32 -0.96 11.14 7.52
C GLY A 32 -2.16 12.00 7.87
N SER A 33 -3.33 11.39 8.11
CA SER A 33 -4.44 12.15 8.67
C SER A 33 -3.99 12.66 10.03
N ARG A 34 -3.84 13.98 10.12
CA ARG A 34 -3.49 14.71 11.33
C ARG A 34 -4.30 14.25 12.54
N GLU A 35 -5.58 13.93 12.33
CA GLU A 35 -6.48 13.43 13.36
C GLU A 35 -6.02 12.06 13.91
N ILE A 36 -5.65 11.14 13.03
CA ILE A 36 -5.14 9.81 13.42
C ILE A 36 -3.78 9.92 14.09
N CYS A 37 -2.88 10.74 13.55
CA CYS A 37 -1.57 11.00 14.12
C CYS A 37 -1.69 11.60 15.53
N GLN A 38 -2.56 12.59 15.72
CA GLN A 38 -2.84 13.19 17.02
C GLN A 38 -3.42 12.19 18.01
N ALA A 39 -4.45 11.43 17.61
CA ALA A 39 -5.06 10.42 18.47
C ALA A 39 -4.08 9.31 18.89
N ALA A 40 -3.13 8.97 18.01
CA ALA A 40 -2.09 7.98 18.28
C ALA A 40 -0.83 8.55 18.97
N GLY A 41 -0.74 9.87 19.18
CA GLY A 41 0.46 10.52 19.71
C GLY A 41 1.67 10.44 18.78
N ILE A 42 1.45 10.29 17.47
CA ILE A 42 2.49 10.20 16.44
C ILE A 42 2.77 11.59 15.87
N CYS A 43 4.03 11.97 15.89
CA CYS A 43 4.56 13.17 15.24
C CYS A 43 4.61 12.96 13.71
N GLU A 44 3.88 13.78 12.96
CA GLU A 44 3.74 13.67 11.50
C GLU A 44 5.10 13.81 10.78
N GLU A 45 6.00 14.61 11.32
CA GLU A 45 7.35 14.84 10.79
C GLU A 45 8.25 13.59 10.87
N LYS A 46 7.84 12.59 11.66
CA LYS A 46 8.51 11.28 11.71
C LYS A 46 7.94 10.29 10.70
N LEU A 47 6.83 10.64 10.04
CA LEU A 47 6.32 9.88 8.92
C LEU A 47 7.10 10.29 7.66
N PRO A 48 7.53 9.33 6.85
CA PRO A 48 8.20 9.63 5.60
C PRO A 48 7.21 10.14 4.57
N GLU A 49 7.75 10.84 3.58
CA GLU A 49 7.00 11.38 2.45
C GLU A 49 6.23 10.28 1.72
N ILE A 50 5.03 10.64 1.27
CA ILE A 50 4.19 9.78 0.44
C ILE A 50 4.52 10.01 -1.03
N VAL A 51 4.91 8.94 -1.70
CA VAL A 51 5.21 8.91 -3.13
C VAL A 51 4.41 7.82 -3.83
N LYS A 52 4.29 7.90 -5.15
CA LYS A 52 3.52 6.96 -5.96
C LYS A 52 4.32 5.69 -6.21
N ALA A 53 3.62 4.57 -6.38
CA ALA A 53 4.25 3.36 -6.87
C ALA A 53 4.88 3.61 -8.25
N GLY A 54 6.11 3.12 -8.45
CA GLY A 54 6.89 3.37 -9.67
C GLY A 54 7.66 4.68 -9.69
N ASP A 55 7.45 5.60 -8.74
CA ASP A 55 8.29 6.80 -8.64
C ASP A 55 9.74 6.42 -8.37
N ARG A 56 10.67 7.18 -8.93
CA ARG A 56 12.09 6.99 -8.69
C ARG A 56 12.51 7.73 -7.44
N THR A 57 13.12 7.00 -6.50
CA THR A 57 13.53 7.53 -5.19
C THR A 57 15.03 7.63 -5.00
N GLY A 58 15.80 7.04 -5.92
CA GLY A 58 17.25 7.15 -5.89
C GLY A 58 17.93 6.17 -6.83
N GLU A 59 19.19 5.89 -6.53
CA GLU A 59 19.99 4.84 -7.17
C GLU A 59 20.71 4.05 -6.10
N VAL A 60 21.04 2.80 -6.42
CA VAL A 60 21.88 1.96 -5.57
C VAL A 60 23.24 2.62 -5.37
N SER A 61 23.74 2.62 -4.14
CA SER A 61 25.00 3.29 -3.80
C SER A 61 26.20 2.75 -4.59
N PRO A 62 27.20 3.59 -4.90
CA PRO A 62 28.40 3.17 -5.63
C PRO A 62 29.15 1.99 -4.97
N GLU A 63 29.11 1.91 -3.63
CA GLU A 63 29.68 0.80 -2.87
C GLU A 63 29.02 -0.53 -3.22
N LEU A 64 27.68 -0.57 -3.26
CA LEU A 64 26.92 -1.77 -3.61
C LEU A 64 27.08 -2.12 -5.09
N VAL A 65 27.12 -1.12 -5.98
CA VAL A 65 27.40 -1.32 -7.42
C VAL A 65 28.74 -2.03 -7.59
N LYS A 66 29.80 -1.55 -6.91
CA LYS A 66 31.13 -2.16 -6.94
C LYS A 66 31.11 -3.56 -6.33
N ARG A 67 30.47 -3.74 -5.17
CA ARG A 67 30.40 -5.02 -4.46
C ARG A 67 29.74 -6.12 -5.29
N PHE A 68 28.71 -5.78 -6.06
CA PHE A 68 27.95 -6.73 -6.86
C PHE A 68 28.37 -6.78 -8.35
N GLY A 69 29.43 -6.07 -8.73
CA GLY A 69 29.96 -6.09 -10.10
C GLY A 69 29.00 -5.52 -11.15
N MET A 70 28.14 -4.58 -10.75
CA MET A 70 27.18 -3.95 -11.66
C MET A 70 27.88 -2.92 -12.55
N THR A 71 27.52 -2.87 -13.84
CA THR A 71 28.12 -1.94 -14.81
C THR A 71 27.55 -0.52 -14.72
N LYS A 72 26.37 -0.36 -14.13
CA LYS A 72 25.67 0.91 -13.88
C LYS A 72 24.94 0.82 -12.55
N ALA A 73 24.68 1.94 -11.90
CA ALA A 73 23.84 2.00 -10.71
C ALA A 73 22.37 1.75 -11.09
N PRO A 74 21.71 0.70 -10.56
CA PRO A 74 20.28 0.53 -10.77
C PRO A 74 19.49 1.66 -10.12
N ALA A 75 18.42 2.11 -10.78
CA ALA A 75 17.44 3.00 -10.16
C ALA A 75 16.68 2.26 -9.05
N ILE A 76 16.37 2.97 -7.96
CA ILE A 76 15.47 2.51 -6.92
C ILE A 76 14.10 3.11 -7.21
N LEU A 77 13.11 2.24 -7.39
CA LEU A 77 11.72 2.62 -7.60
C LEU A 77 10.89 2.26 -6.38
N VAL A 78 9.85 3.06 -6.12
CA VAL A 78 8.86 2.80 -5.09
C VAL A 78 8.07 1.55 -5.47
N GLY A 79 8.05 0.56 -4.57
CA GLY A 79 7.23 -0.64 -4.73
C GLY A 79 5.76 -0.42 -4.36
N GLY A 80 4.99 -1.50 -4.37
CA GLY A 80 3.63 -1.54 -3.84
C GLY A 80 3.47 -2.65 -2.80
N HIS A 81 2.33 -2.64 -2.09
CA HIS A 81 1.94 -3.80 -1.28
C HIS A 81 1.71 -5.03 -2.19
N ASP A 82 1.79 -6.22 -1.62
CA ASP A 82 1.75 -7.48 -2.38
C ASP A 82 0.45 -7.69 -3.19
N GLN A 83 -0.76 -7.56 -2.60
CA GLN A 83 -2.02 -7.75 -3.36
C GLN A 83 -2.18 -6.77 -4.54
N PRO A 84 -1.89 -5.47 -4.41
CA PRO A 84 -1.84 -4.56 -5.56
C PRO A 84 -0.82 -4.93 -6.62
N CYS A 85 0.38 -5.39 -6.22
CA CYS A 85 1.38 -5.86 -7.17
C CYS A 85 0.91 -7.14 -7.89
N VAL A 86 0.19 -8.03 -7.20
CA VAL A 86 -0.46 -9.20 -7.80
C VAL A 86 -1.51 -8.77 -8.82
N ALA A 87 -2.40 -7.84 -8.46
CA ALA A 87 -3.42 -7.32 -9.38
C ALA A 87 -2.78 -6.70 -10.64
N LEU A 88 -1.75 -5.87 -10.46
CA LEU A 88 -0.97 -5.31 -11.57
C LEU A 88 -0.36 -6.40 -12.46
N GLY A 89 0.31 -7.39 -11.85
CA GLY A 89 0.97 -8.48 -12.58
C GLY A 89 -0.01 -9.37 -13.35
N MET A 90 -1.27 -9.45 -12.90
CA MET A 90 -2.36 -10.16 -13.58
C MET A 90 -3.05 -9.31 -14.67
N GLY A 91 -2.69 -8.03 -14.81
CA GLY A 91 -3.37 -7.10 -15.71
C GLY A 91 -4.72 -6.61 -15.21
N ALA A 92 -5.07 -6.88 -13.94
CA ALA A 92 -6.28 -6.37 -13.30
C ALA A 92 -6.05 -4.89 -12.93
N ILE A 93 -6.33 -3.99 -13.87
CA ILE A 93 -6.03 -2.54 -13.75
C ILE A 93 -7.26 -1.65 -14.01
N HIS A 94 -8.39 -2.25 -14.40
CA HIS A 94 -9.66 -1.55 -14.62
C HIS A 94 -10.66 -1.89 -13.53
N GLY A 95 -11.55 -0.95 -13.20
CA GLY A 95 -12.64 -1.23 -12.28
C GLY A 95 -13.49 -2.43 -12.74
N GLY A 96 -13.77 -3.33 -11.80
CA GLY A 96 -14.47 -4.58 -12.07
C GLY A 96 -13.55 -5.78 -12.32
N ASP A 97 -12.26 -5.56 -12.59
CA ASP A 97 -11.29 -6.65 -12.68
C ASP A 97 -11.13 -7.35 -11.32
N VAL A 98 -10.94 -8.68 -11.35
CA VAL A 98 -10.77 -9.50 -10.15
C VAL A 98 -9.53 -10.37 -10.28
N ALA A 99 -8.65 -10.28 -9.29
CA ALA A 99 -7.57 -11.23 -9.08
C ALA A 99 -7.96 -12.19 -7.96
N TYR A 100 -7.86 -13.50 -8.22
CA TYR A 100 -8.16 -14.54 -7.25
C TYR A 100 -6.93 -15.43 -7.05
N GLY A 101 -6.32 -15.31 -5.88
CA GLY A 101 -5.19 -16.14 -5.46
C GLY A 101 -5.70 -17.38 -4.73
N MET A 102 -5.39 -18.56 -5.26
CA MET A 102 -5.70 -19.85 -4.64
C MET A 102 -4.42 -20.47 -4.09
N GLY A 103 -4.06 -20.11 -2.85
CA GLY A 103 -2.95 -20.71 -2.12
C GLY A 103 -3.43 -21.41 -0.86
N THR A 104 -2.53 -21.59 0.11
CA THR A 104 -2.89 -22.06 1.48
C THR A 104 -3.99 -21.20 2.11
N VAL A 105 -3.98 -19.91 1.77
CA VAL A 105 -5.06 -18.97 2.04
C VAL A 105 -5.54 -18.45 0.69
N GLU A 106 -6.85 -18.45 0.51
CA GLU A 106 -7.45 -17.84 -0.67
C GLU A 106 -7.57 -16.34 -0.44
N CYS A 107 -7.36 -15.55 -1.49
CA CYS A 107 -7.55 -14.11 -1.46
C CYS A 107 -8.22 -13.64 -2.74
N LEU A 108 -9.37 -13.00 -2.60
CA LEU A 108 -10.08 -12.37 -3.71
C LEU A 108 -9.88 -10.86 -3.64
N THR A 109 -9.43 -10.29 -4.75
CA THR A 109 -9.08 -8.86 -4.89
C THR A 109 -9.86 -8.27 -6.06
N LEU A 110 -10.77 -7.35 -5.78
CA LEU A 110 -11.55 -6.59 -6.75
C LEU A 110 -10.94 -5.20 -6.94
N VAL A 111 -10.75 -4.80 -8.19
CA VAL A 111 -10.29 -3.47 -8.58
C VAL A 111 -11.49 -2.52 -8.70
N MET A 112 -11.31 -1.29 -8.21
CA MET A 112 -12.30 -0.23 -8.22
C MET A 112 -11.72 1.02 -8.91
N ASP A 113 -12.52 1.71 -9.72
CA ASP A 113 -12.13 2.98 -10.38
C ASP A 113 -12.08 4.20 -9.44
N GLY A 114 -12.13 3.98 -8.13
CA GLY A 114 -12.13 5.01 -7.13
C GLY A 114 -12.43 4.46 -5.74
N PHE A 115 -12.18 5.27 -4.73
CA PHE A 115 -12.46 4.90 -3.35
C PHE A 115 -13.96 4.70 -3.15
N ARG A 116 -14.35 3.54 -2.65
CA ARG A 116 -15.74 3.23 -2.29
C ARG A 116 -15.75 2.42 -1.01
N GLN A 117 -16.42 2.87 0.04
CA GLN A 117 -16.61 2.09 1.27
C GLN A 117 -18.07 2.16 1.68
N SER A 118 -18.71 1.01 1.85
CA SER A 118 -20.10 0.91 2.32
C SER A 118 -20.21 0.15 3.64
N PRO A 119 -21.29 0.34 4.42
CA PRO A 119 -21.52 -0.45 5.63
C PRO A 119 -21.54 -1.96 5.38
N ALA A 120 -22.07 -2.39 4.22
CA ALA A 120 -22.07 -3.80 3.82
C ALA A 120 -20.64 -4.33 3.59
N MET A 121 -19.78 -3.55 2.93
CA MET A 121 -18.36 -3.89 2.74
C MET A 121 -17.61 -3.97 4.08
N GLN A 122 -17.88 -3.04 5.00
CA GLN A 122 -17.31 -3.05 6.36
C GLN A 122 -17.75 -4.29 7.14
N LYS A 123 -19.05 -4.60 7.14
CA LYS A 123 -19.61 -5.80 7.80
C LYS A 123 -19.06 -7.10 7.20
N ALA A 124 -18.76 -7.09 5.91
CA ALA A 124 -18.12 -8.21 5.23
C ALA A 124 -16.59 -8.29 5.48
N HIS A 125 -16.02 -7.35 6.24
CA HIS A 125 -14.58 -7.20 6.50
C HIS A 125 -13.76 -7.12 5.20
N LEU A 126 -14.27 -6.41 4.19
CA LEU A 126 -13.52 -6.11 2.97
C LEU A 126 -12.52 -5.00 3.27
N VAL A 127 -11.23 -5.32 3.13
CA VAL A 127 -10.16 -4.33 3.23
C VAL A 127 -10.27 -3.37 2.05
N CYS A 128 -10.03 -2.09 2.29
CA CYS A 128 -9.86 -1.09 1.25
C CYS A 128 -8.41 -0.64 1.25
N ALA A 129 -7.76 -0.70 0.09
CA ALA A 129 -6.43 -0.14 -0.09
C ALA A 129 -6.35 0.56 -1.45
N PRO A 130 -5.38 1.48 -1.66
CA PRO A 130 -5.07 1.95 -3.00
C PRO A 130 -4.63 0.78 -3.90
N HIS A 131 -4.57 1.00 -5.20
CA HIS A 131 -3.85 0.14 -6.13
C HIS A 131 -2.51 0.81 -6.45
N VAL A 132 -1.54 0.07 -6.97
CA VAL A 132 -0.32 0.66 -7.57
C VAL A 132 -0.58 1.45 -8.87
N VAL A 133 -1.81 1.42 -9.38
CA VAL A 133 -2.22 2.18 -10.57
C VAL A 133 -2.97 3.40 -10.06
N GLU A 134 -2.52 4.59 -10.48
CA GLU A 134 -3.07 5.86 -9.99
C GLU A 134 -4.59 5.93 -10.18
N GLY A 135 -5.28 6.39 -9.12
CA GLY A 135 -6.74 6.53 -9.10
C GLY A 135 -7.51 5.21 -8.96
N LYS A 136 -6.84 4.05 -8.90
CA LYS A 136 -7.50 2.76 -8.64
C LYS A 136 -7.39 2.37 -7.17
N TYR A 137 -8.36 1.59 -6.72
CA TYR A 137 -8.43 1.06 -5.37
C TYR A 137 -8.73 -0.43 -5.41
N LEU A 138 -8.44 -1.12 -4.32
CA LEU A 138 -8.70 -2.53 -4.15
C LEU A 138 -9.68 -2.78 -3.02
N LYS A 139 -10.55 -3.76 -3.24
CA LYS A 139 -11.24 -4.49 -2.19
C LYS A 139 -10.70 -5.89 -2.15
N TYR A 140 -10.19 -6.31 -1.01
CA TYR A 140 -9.76 -7.69 -0.88
C TYR A 140 -10.16 -8.32 0.43
N LYS A 141 -10.30 -9.64 0.37
CA LYS A 141 -10.62 -10.49 1.50
C LYS A 141 -9.96 -11.83 1.32
N SER A 142 -9.38 -12.31 2.41
CA SER A 142 -8.86 -13.66 2.51
C SER A 142 -9.77 -14.55 3.34
N ASN A 143 -9.68 -15.86 3.13
CA ASN A 143 -10.37 -16.87 3.95
C ASN A 143 -9.58 -17.23 5.23
N GLY A 144 -8.33 -16.76 5.34
CA GLY A 144 -7.50 -16.92 6.53
C GLY A 144 -8.02 -16.04 7.66
N ARG A 145 -8.15 -16.60 8.87
CA ARG A 145 -8.35 -15.79 10.08
C ARG A 145 -7.08 -14.96 10.28
N LEU A 146 -7.20 -13.63 10.20
CA LEU A 146 -6.16 -12.71 10.66
C LEU A 146 -6.15 -12.62 12.18
#